data_AF-A0A8C0XST2-F1
#
_entry.id   AF-A0A8C0XST2-F1
#
_cell.length_a   1.000
_cell.length_b   1.000
_cell.length_c   1.000
_cell.angle_alpha   90.00
_cell.angle_beta   90.00
_cell.angle_gamma   90.00
#
_symmetry.space_group_name_H-M   'P 1'
#
loop_
_entity.id
_entity.type
_entity.pdbx_description
1 polymer ?
#
loop_
_entity_poly.entity_id
_entity_poly.type
_entity_poly.pdbx_seq_one_letter_code
_entity_poly.pdbx_strand_id
1 'polypeptide(L)'
;MRLGLLALLCAGALGPCLAVPEKTVRWCAVSDHEAKKCSSFRDNMKTVLPADGPLVTCVKKTSYPECIKAISVNKADAVTVDGGLVFEASLAPYNLKPIVAEFYGSKDDPQMHHYVLAVVKKGTNFQLNQLQGQKSCHTGLGWLTGWYVPLSILLPSGSLETAATKFFSSSCVPCADKKMFPSLCQLCAGKGADKCACSSQEPYFSYSGAFKCLEDGIGVVSFVRHLTIFEILTEKADRDKYELLCPDNTRRPVDEYRECHLARVPSHAVVARSVDGREDLIWELLNQAQEHFGKDKSSQFQLFGSPHGRDLLFTDATQGFLRIPPKMDAKLYLGYESFSAIEHLKSEPKDGSEHLGSKCVNAPLEGYYVVAVVKKSDAEITWNSLRGKKSCHTAVGTSSGWNIPMGLIYNQTGSCKFDEFFSRSCAPGSNPDSPLCALCGGSSNPTHLCAPNSNERYFGSSGALRCLVEKGDVAFVKHPTVLQNTNGKNPEAWAKGLKQEDFQLLCLDGTRKPVTEAQNCHLAIVPNHAVVSRKDKADFVRRILFNQQELFGRNGFEYMMFQLFESSPKDLLFSGDTECLANLQNKTTYEKYLGPEHLTVMANFRQCLTSELLEACAFHRN
;
A
#
# COMPACT_ATOMS: atom_id res chain seq x y z
N MET A 1 6.29 -34.98 -76.45
CA MET A 1 5.96 -36.28 -75.82
C MET A 1 6.80 -36.45 -74.57
N ARG A 2 6.14 -36.82 -73.47
CA ARG A 2 6.63 -37.51 -72.25
C ARG A 2 7.61 -36.81 -71.28
N LEU A 3 6.98 -36.31 -70.21
CA LEU A 3 7.24 -36.56 -68.78
C LEU A 3 8.61 -37.11 -68.33
N GLY A 4 9.18 -36.40 -67.34
CA GLY A 4 10.00 -36.96 -66.26
C GLY A 4 9.82 -36.13 -64.99
N LEU A 5 9.00 -36.62 -64.05
CA LEU A 5 8.86 -36.07 -62.70
C LEU A 5 10.16 -36.31 -61.91
N LEU A 6 10.68 -35.28 -61.25
CA LEU A 6 11.49 -35.44 -60.04
C LEU A 6 10.80 -34.67 -58.91
N ALA A 7 10.18 -35.43 -58.00
CA ALA A 7 9.67 -34.91 -56.74
C ALA A 7 10.82 -34.80 -55.74
N LEU A 8 11.20 -33.57 -55.36
CA LEU A 8 11.99 -33.33 -54.15
C LEU A 8 11.04 -33.12 -52.98
N LEU A 9 10.98 -34.11 -52.08
CA LEU A 9 10.40 -33.99 -50.75
C LEU A 9 11.32 -33.14 -49.86
N CYS A 10 10.96 -31.89 -49.60
CA CYS A 10 11.50 -31.15 -48.45
C CYS A 10 10.71 -31.53 -47.20
N ALA A 11 11.24 -32.47 -46.42
CA ALA A 11 10.80 -32.70 -45.05
C ALA A 11 11.33 -31.57 -44.16
N GLY A 12 10.58 -30.47 -44.08
CA GLY A 12 10.78 -29.45 -43.04
C GLY A 12 10.35 -30.01 -41.70
N ALA A 13 11.30 -30.26 -40.80
CA ALA A 13 11.02 -30.62 -39.42
C ALA A 13 10.34 -29.44 -38.71
N LEU A 14 9.00 -29.43 -38.69
CA LEU A 14 8.22 -28.68 -37.71
C LEU A 14 8.41 -29.35 -36.36
N GLY A 15 9.41 -28.93 -35.61
CA GLY A 15 9.53 -29.27 -34.20
C GLY A 15 8.26 -28.80 -33.46
N PRO A 16 7.59 -29.66 -32.68
CA PRO A 16 6.43 -29.23 -31.92
C PRO A 16 6.88 -28.18 -30.90
N CYS A 17 6.35 -26.96 -31.05
CA CYS A 17 6.44 -25.93 -30.03
C CYS A 17 5.63 -26.46 -28.84
N LEU A 18 6.29 -27.06 -27.85
CA LEU A 18 5.65 -27.49 -26.61
C LEU A 18 5.14 -26.23 -25.91
N ALA A 19 3.88 -25.89 -26.15
CA ALA A 19 3.19 -24.85 -25.40
C ALA A 19 3.21 -25.25 -23.92
N VAL A 20 3.75 -24.36 -23.08
CA VAL A 20 3.69 -24.53 -21.63
C VAL A 20 2.21 -24.60 -21.24
N PRO A 21 1.77 -25.61 -20.46
CA PRO A 21 0.38 -25.71 -20.03
C PRO A 21 -0.08 -24.40 -19.37
N GLU A 22 -1.30 -23.96 -19.71
CA GLU A 22 -1.83 -22.63 -19.35
C GLU A 22 -1.70 -22.33 -17.85
N LYS A 23 -1.89 -23.35 -17.00
CA LYS A 23 -1.80 -23.29 -15.52
C LYS A 23 -0.42 -23.60 -14.93
N THR A 24 0.68 -23.29 -15.64
CA THR A 24 2.04 -23.46 -15.11
C THR A 24 2.63 -22.16 -14.56
N VAL A 25 3.20 -22.21 -13.35
CA VAL A 25 4.00 -21.14 -12.74
C VAL A 25 5.49 -21.47 -12.88
N ARG A 26 6.27 -20.56 -13.46
CA ARG A 26 7.74 -20.67 -13.54
C ARG A 26 8.39 -19.96 -12.36
N TRP A 27 8.78 -20.75 -11.35
CA TRP A 27 9.47 -20.25 -10.17
C TRP A 27 10.95 -20.03 -10.44
N CYS A 28 11.46 -18.83 -10.12
CA CYS A 28 12.87 -18.52 -10.31
C CYS A 28 13.70 -18.92 -9.08
N ALA A 29 14.78 -19.67 -9.30
CA ALA A 29 15.74 -20.08 -8.28
C ALA A 29 17.11 -19.45 -8.58
N VAL A 30 17.82 -18.97 -7.56
CA VAL A 30 19.09 -18.24 -7.68
C VAL A 30 20.32 -19.08 -7.36
N SER A 31 20.15 -20.33 -6.93
CA SER A 31 21.26 -21.25 -6.64
C SER A 31 20.96 -22.70 -7.07
N ASP A 32 21.98 -23.54 -7.09
CA ASP A 32 21.83 -24.98 -7.33
C ASP A 32 21.02 -25.69 -6.25
N HIS A 33 21.22 -25.33 -4.98
CA HIS A 33 20.46 -25.88 -3.87
C HIS A 33 18.99 -25.49 -3.95
N GLU A 34 18.71 -24.25 -4.34
CA GLU A 34 17.35 -23.76 -4.51
C GLU A 34 16.67 -24.36 -5.74
N ALA A 35 17.39 -24.55 -6.86
CA ALA A 35 16.85 -25.25 -8.04
C ALA A 35 16.51 -26.72 -7.74
N LYS A 36 17.32 -27.39 -6.90
CA LYS A 36 17.02 -28.74 -6.39
C LYS A 36 15.79 -28.74 -5.49
N LYS A 37 15.68 -27.80 -4.54
CA LYS A 37 14.49 -27.66 -3.68
C LYS A 37 13.25 -27.36 -4.51
N CYS A 38 13.34 -26.50 -5.52
CA CYS A 38 12.24 -26.21 -6.44
C CYS A 38 11.81 -27.45 -7.23
N SER A 39 12.76 -28.28 -7.67
CA SER A 39 12.43 -29.53 -8.37
C SER A 39 11.69 -30.49 -7.45
N SER A 40 12.11 -30.60 -6.19
CA SER A 40 11.40 -31.37 -5.18
C SER A 40 10.00 -30.79 -4.88
N PHE A 41 9.88 -29.47 -4.79
CA PHE A 41 8.60 -28.77 -4.64
C PHE A 41 7.65 -29.12 -5.79
N ARG A 42 8.11 -29.04 -7.04
CA ARG A 42 7.36 -29.46 -8.23
C ARG A 42 6.85 -30.89 -8.11
N ASP A 43 7.74 -31.81 -7.79
CA ASP A 43 7.41 -33.23 -7.83
C ASP A 43 6.41 -33.59 -6.72
N ASN A 44 6.53 -32.97 -5.54
CA ASN A 44 5.57 -33.13 -4.45
C ASN A 44 4.21 -32.49 -4.76
N MET A 45 4.16 -31.28 -5.34
CA MET A 45 2.90 -30.64 -5.70
C MET A 45 2.08 -31.48 -6.69
N LYS A 46 2.72 -32.17 -7.64
CA LYS A 46 2.05 -33.09 -8.57
C LYS A 46 1.34 -34.26 -7.88
N THR A 47 1.75 -34.62 -6.66
CA THR A 47 1.15 -35.74 -5.92
C THR A 47 -0.12 -35.35 -5.17
N VAL A 48 -0.28 -34.05 -4.85
CA VAL A 48 -1.41 -33.55 -4.04
C VAL A 48 -2.42 -32.76 -4.85
N LEU A 49 -2.03 -32.21 -6.00
CA LEU A 49 -2.92 -31.44 -6.86
C LEU A 49 -3.63 -32.31 -7.89
N PRO A 50 -4.87 -31.95 -8.28
CA PRO A 50 -5.56 -32.61 -9.38
C PRO A 50 -4.85 -32.37 -10.71
N ALA A 51 -5.15 -33.20 -11.72
CA ALA A 51 -4.47 -33.14 -13.03
C ALA A 51 -4.64 -31.79 -13.76
N ASP A 52 -5.70 -31.05 -13.44
CA ASP A 52 -6.01 -29.71 -13.95
C ASP A 52 -5.66 -28.58 -12.97
N GLY A 53 -4.96 -28.90 -11.86
CA GLY A 53 -4.49 -27.95 -10.86
C GLY A 53 -3.24 -27.18 -11.30
N PRO A 54 -2.77 -26.21 -10.47
CA PRO A 54 -1.60 -25.41 -10.79
C PRO A 54 -0.31 -26.23 -10.82
N LEU A 55 0.50 -26.07 -11.86
CA LEU A 55 1.80 -26.73 -11.98
C LEU A 55 2.92 -25.74 -11.68
N VAL A 56 4.06 -26.23 -11.18
CA VAL A 56 5.27 -25.42 -11.00
C VAL A 56 6.42 -25.97 -11.84
N THR A 57 7.21 -25.07 -12.39
CA THR A 57 8.47 -25.37 -13.09
C THR A 57 9.57 -24.45 -12.58
N CYS A 58 10.82 -24.88 -12.69
CA CYS A 58 11.94 -24.19 -12.06
C CYS A 58 12.83 -23.54 -13.13
N VAL A 59 13.05 -22.24 -12.99
CA VAL A 59 13.95 -21.45 -13.84
C VAL A 59 15.15 -21.04 -13.01
N LYS A 60 16.33 -21.59 -13.31
CA LYS A 60 17.56 -21.23 -12.61
C LYS A 60 18.17 -19.94 -13.19
N LYS A 61 18.55 -19.02 -12.31
CA LYS A 61 19.37 -17.83 -12.56
C LYS A 61 20.54 -17.78 -11.58
N THR A 62 21.40 -16.78 -11.72
CA THR A 62 22.61 -16.60 -10.92
C THR A 62 22.43 -15.61 -9.77
N SER A 63 21.33 -14.85 -9.75
CA SER A 63 21.05 -13.84 -8.73
C SER A 63 19.58 -13.38 -8.76
N TYR A 64 19.12 -12.74 -7.68
CA TYR A 64 17.78 -12.15 -7.62
C TYR A 64 17.54 -11.06 -8.68
N PRO A 65 18.48 -10.13 -8.97
CA PRO A 65 18.32 -9.19 -10.08
C PRO A 65 18.10 -9.88 -11.44
N GLU A 66 18.77 -11.00 -11.71
CA GLU A 66 18.54 -11.77 -12.93
C GLU A 66 17.17 -12.48 -12.93
N CYS A 67 16.65 -12.88 -11.76
CA CYS A 67 15.27 -13.35 -11.63
C CYS A 67 14.25 -12.23 -11.90
N ILE A 68 14.43 -11.05 -11.30
CA ILE A 68 13.58 -9.88 -11.53
C ILE A 68 13.52 -9.54 -13.03
N LYS A 69 14.69 -9.48 -13.68
CA LYS A 69 14.79 -9.28 -15.12
C LYS A 69 14.11 -10.41 -15.92
N ALA A 70 14.27 -11.67 -15.51
CA ALA A 70 13.63 -12.79 -16.17
C ALA A 70 12.10 -12.73 -16.06
N ILE A 71 11.56 -12.28 -14.93
CA ILE A 71 10.12 -12.11 -14.74
C ILE A 71 9.59 -10.98 -15.61
N SER A 72 10.29 -9.84 -15.66
CA SER A 72 9.85 -8.69 -16.47
C SER A 72 9.79 -9.00 -17.96
N VAL A 73 10.70 -9.85 -18.46
CA VAL A 73 10.72 -10.29 -19.87
C VAL A 73 10.00 -11.63 -20.11
N ASN A 74 9.11 -12.02 -19.19
CA ASN A 74 8.26 -13.21 -19.31
C ASN A 74 9.03 -14.53 -19.51
N LYS A 75 10.22 -14.67 -18.92
CA LYS A 75 11.01 -15.92 -18.85
C LYS A 75 10.86 -16.67 -17.53
N ALA A 76 10.34 -16.01 -16.51
CA ALA A 76 9.89 -16.58 -15.24
C ALA A 76 8.59 -15.87 -14.80
N ASP A 77 7.92 -16.36 -13.76
CA ASP A 77 6.65 -15.78 -13.27
C ASP A 77 6.76 -15.22 -11.86
N ALA A 78 7.52 -15.88 -10.97
CA ALA A 78 7.59 -15.51 -9.57
C ALA A 78 8.98 -15.75 -8.97
N VAL A 79 9.34 -14.94 -7.97
CA VAL A 79 10.49 -15.13 -7.07
C VAL A 79 10.19 -14.47 -5.74
N THR A 80 10.64 -15.06 -4.63
CA THR A 80 10.60 -14.44 -3.30
C THR A 80 11.80 -13.51 -3.13
N VAL A 81 11.58 -12.29 -2.67
CA VAL A 81 12.63 -11.27 -2.50
C VAL A 81 12.48 -10.48 -1.19
N ASP A 82 13.62 -10.02 -0.68
CA ASP A 82 13.69 -9.06 0.42
C ASP A 82 13.11 -7.69 0.00
N GLY A 83 12.63 -6.90 0.98
CA GLY A 83 12.00 -5.60 0.72
C GLY A 83 12.84 -4.62 -0.10
N GLY A 84 14.17 -4.67 0.00
CA GLY A 84 15.04 -3.78 -0.79
C GLY A 84 15.02 -4.15 -2.28
N LEU A 85 14.85 -5.43 -2.57
CA LEU A 85 14.69 -5.95 -3.93
C LEU A 85 13.24 -5.80 -4.44
N VAL A 86 12.24 -5.73 -3.56
CA VAL A 86 10.87 -5.30 -3.93
C VAL A 86 10.91 -3.87 -4.48
N PHE A 87 11.67 -2.96 -3.85
CA PHE A 87 11.89 -1.61 -4.37
C PHE A 87 12.48 -1.66 -5.78
N GLU A 88 13.61 -2.34 -5.97
CA GLU A 88 14.28 -2.43 -7.28
C GLU A 88 13.39 -3.06 -8.35
N ALA A 89 12.67 -4.13 -8.00
CA ALA A 89 11.76 -4.82 -8.91
C ALA A 89 10.58 -3.94 -9.36
N SER A 90 10.21 -2.95 -8.57
CA SER A 90 9.11 -2.02 -8.90
C SER A 90 9.51 -0.93 -9.89
N LEU A 91 10.81 -0.62 -9.99
CA LEU A 91 11.29 0.43 -10.87
C LEU A 91 11.21 0.03 -12.34
N ALA A 92 11.08 1.02 -13.21
CA ALA A 92 11.24 0.81 -14.64
C ALA A 92 12.68 0.34 -14.95
N PRO A 93 12.87 -0.64 -15.86
CA PRO A 93 11.87 -1.23 -16.76
C PRO A 93 11.15 -2.47 -16.21
N TYR A 94 11.37 -2.87 -14.95
CA TYR A 94 10.86 -4.14 -14.43
C TYR A 94 9.37 -4.10 -14.08
N ASN A 95 8.90 -3.03 -13.43
CA ASN A 95 7.49 -2.78 -13.11
C ASN A 95 6.77 -3.98 -12.45
N LEU A 96 7.49 -4.73 -11.61
CA LEU A 96 6.92 -5.84 -10.83
C LEU A 96 6.24 -5.30 -9.57
N LYS A 97 5.34 -6.11 -8.99
CA LYS A 97 4.69 -5.80 -7.72
C LYS A 97 4.72 -7.00 -6.78
N PRO A 98 4.72 -6.79 -5.46
CA PRO A 98 4.58 -7.87 -4.49
C PRO A 98 3.12 -8.38 -4.51
N ILE A 99 2.94 -9.70 -4.46
CA ILE A 99 1.61 -10.34 -4.56
C ILE A 99 1.30 -11.31 -3.42
N VAL A 100 2.33 -11.83 -2.75
CA VAL A 100 2.21 -12.72 -1.59
C VAL A 100 3.29 -12.35 -0.58
N ALA A 101 2.93 -12.17 0.69
CA ALA A 101 3.87 -11.89 1.78
C ALA A 101 4.12 -13.14 2.61
N GLU A 102 5.37 -13.34 3.05
CA GLU A 102 5.67 -14.28 4.13
C GLU A 102 5.15 -13.73 5.46
N PHE A 103 4.65 -14.59 6.35
CA PHE A 103 4.42 -14.20 7.75
C PHE A 103 5.24 -15.06 8.71
N TYR A 104 5.68 -14.42 9.79
CA TYR A 104 6.45 -15.00 10.88
C TYR A 104 5.62 -15.06 12.16
N GLY A 105 6.23 -15.44 13.28
CA GLY A 105 5.53 -15.52 14.56
C GLY A 105 4.70 -16.80 14.66
N SER A 106 3.38 -16.67 14.79
CA SER A 106 2.44 -17.79 14.92
C SER A 106 1.25 -17.63 13.97
N LYS A 107 0.40 -18.66 13.84
CA LYS A 107 -0.83 -18.55 13.03
C LYS A 107 -1.89 -17.64 13.67
N ASP A 108 -1.90 -17.55 15.00
CA ASP A 108 -2.84 -16.73 15.76
C ASP A 108 -2.39 -15.25 15.85
N ASP A 109 -1.10 -15.00 15.66
CA ASP A 109 -0.46 -13.68 15.60
C ASP A 109 0.52 -13.62 14.42
N PRO A 110 0.02 -13.50 13.17
CA PRO A 110 0.85 -13.54 11.97
C PRO A 110 1.61 -12.23 11.77
N GLN A 111 2.93 -12.27 11.95
CA GLN A 111 3.77 -11.08 11.84
C GLN A 111 4.30 -10.90 10.41
N MET A 112 3.75 -9.95 9.65
CA MET A 112 4.22 -9.57 8.30
C MET A 112 5.37 -8.55 8.30
N HIS A 113 6.23 -8.64 9.30
CA HIS A 113 7.34 -7.71 9.51
C HIS A 113 8.44 -8.36 10.34
N HIS A 114 9.63 -7.77 10.28
CA HIS A 114 10.74 -8.14 11.17
C HIS A 114 11.55 -6.91 11.57
N TYR A 115 12.31 -7.06 12.65
CA TYR A 115 13.22 -6.03 13.15
C TYR A 115 14.62 -6.18 12.55
N VAL A 116 15.20 -5.07 12.11
CA VAL A 116 16.59 -4.95 11.63
C VAL A 116 17.49 -4.57 12.80
N LEU A 117 18.56 -5.32 13.01
CA LEU A 117 19.45 -5.19 14.15
C LEU A 117 20.89 -4.91 13.71
N ALA A 118 21.63 -4.17 14.53
CA ALA A 118 23.09 -4.08 14.48
C ALA A 118 23.67 -4.92 15.63
N VAL A 119 24.14 -6.12 15.31
CA VAL A 119 24.62 -7.10 16.28
C VAL A 119 26.12 -7.02 16.42
N VAL A 120 26.60 -7.10 17.64
CA VAL A 120 28.03 -7.01 18.01
C VAL A 120 28.36 -8.06 19.06
N LYS A 121 29.62 -8.47 19.14
CA LYS A 121 30.08 -9.33 20.24
C LYS A 121 30.15 -8.53 21.55
N LYS A 122 29.80 -9.17 22.65
CA LYS A 122 29.98 -8.60 23.99
C LYS A 122 31.47 -8.39 24.27
N GLY A 123 31.80 -7.31 24.96
CA GLY A 123 33.18 -6.93 25.28
C GLY A 123 33.85 -5.97 24.28
N THR A 124 33.23 -5.67 23.13
CA THR A 124 33.58 -4.45 22.38
C THR A 124 33.01 -3.22 23.09
N ASN A 125 33.63 -2.04 22.96
CA ASN A 125 33.25 -0.83 23.72
C ASN A 125 32.80 0.33 22.82
N PHE A 126 32.19 0.04 21.66
CA PHE A 126 31.71 1.06 20.72
C PHE A 126 30.20 1.03 20.55
N GLN A 127 29.65 2.19 20.20
CA GLN A 127 28.22 2.47 20.00
C GLN A 127 27.91 2.63 18.51
N LEU A 128 26.63 2.80 18.16
CA LEU A 128 26.18 2.89 16.77
C LEU A 128 26.85 4.05 16.01
N ASN A 129 26.97 5.22 16.65
CA ASN A 129 27.65 6.41 16.09
C ASN A 129 29.19 6.27 15.98
N GLN A 130 29.79 5.21 16.50
CA GLN A 130 31.24 4.95 16.48
C GLN A 130 31.64 3.85 15.48
N LEU A 131 30.73 3.50 14.57
CA LEU A 131 30.98 2.48 13.54
C LEU A 131 31.90 2.96 12.40
N GLN A 132 32.23 4.24 12.33
CA GLN A 132 33.18 4.76 11.34
C GLN A 132 34.56 4.12 11.54
N GLY A 133 35.16 3.64 10.45
CA GLY A 133 36.43 2.93 10.42
C GLY A 133 36.35 1.47 10.88
N GLN A 134 35.18 0.98 11.33
CA GLN A 134 35.03 -0.40 11.79
C GLN A 134 34.87 -1.38 10.63
N LYS A 135 34.96 -2.68 10.94
CA LYS A 135 34.73 -3.80 10.00
C LYS A 135 33.29 -4.28 10.07
N SER A 136 32.60 -4.39 8.93
CA SER A 136 31.17 -4.70 8.90
C SER A 136 30.81 -5.94 8.07
N CYS A 137 29.76 -6.65 8.50
CA CYS A 137 29.17 -7.78 7.81
C CYS A 137 27.73 -7.44 7.38
N HIS A 138 27.41 -7.63 6.11
CA HIS A 138 26.13 -7.27 5.51
C HIS A 138 25.51 -8.48 4.79
N THR A 139 24.18 -8.57 4.77
CA THR A 139 23.47 -9.69 4.11
C THR A 139 23.67 -9.72 2.59
N GLY A 140 23.72 -8.54 1.97
CA GLY A 140 23.92 -8.36 0.54
C GLY A 140 23.58 -6.95 0.07
N LEU A 141 24.19 -6.52 -1.03
CA LEU A 141 23.92 -5.24 -1.68
C LEU A 141 22.44 -5.16 -2.09
N GLY A 142 21.79 -4.04 -1.79
CA GLY A 142 20.38 -3.78 -2.15
C GLY A 142 19.36 -4.46 -1.23
N TRP A 143 19.79 -5.16 -0.18
CA TRP A 143 18.87 -5.72 0.82
C TRP A 143 18.45 -4.65 1.81
N LEU A 144 17.17 -4.61 2.18
CA LEU A 144 16.62 -3.65 3.14
C LEU A 144 17.29 -3.79 4.50
N THR A 145 17.42 -5.03 4.98
CA THR A 145 17.94 -5.33 6.32
C THR A 145 19.45 -5.09 6.42
N GLY A 146 20.23 -5.65 5.50
CA GLY A 146 21.70 -5.61 5.58
C GLY A 146 22.33 -4.41 4.88
N TRP A 147 21.62 -3.66 4.05
CA TRP A 147 22.19 -2.56 3.26
C TRP A 147 21.44 -1.24 3.48
N TYR A 148 20.17 -1.13 3.06
CA TYR A 148 19.51 0.18 3.06
C TYR A 148 19.24 0.75 4.45
N VAL A 149 18.69 -0.03 5.38
CA VAL A 149 18.41 0.44 6.74
C VAL A 149 19.68 0.91 7.47
N PRO A 150 20.74 0.10 7.62
CA PRO A 150 21.92 0.56 8.35
C PRO A 150 22.59 1.77 7.68
N LEU A 151 22.63 1.84 6.36
CA LEU A 151 23.25 2.97 5.67
C LEU A 151 22.40 4.24 5.74
N SER A 152 21.06 4.14 5.75
CA SER A 152 20.17 5.29 5.96
C SER A 152 20.36 5.99 7.31
N ILE A 153 20.87 5.26 8.29
CA ILE A 153 21.14 5.78 9.64
C ILE A 153 22.57 6.31 9.75
N LEU A 154 23.53 5.61 9.13
CA LEU A 154 24.96 5.88 9.32
C LEU A 154 25.53 6.89 8.33
N LEU A 155 24.93 7.05 7.15
CA LEU A 155 25.51 7.83 6.05
C LEU A 155 24.62 9.02 5.65
N PRO A 156 25.22 10.15 5.24
CA PRO A 156 24.48 11.22 4.58
C PRO A 156 23.99 10.77 3.19
N SER A 157 23.01 11.48 2.62
CA SER A 157 22.48 11.23 1.27
C SER A 157 23.56 11.30 0.18
N GLY A 158 23.52 10.40 -0.81
CA GLY A 158 24.48 10.32 -1.92
C GLY A 158 24.80 8.88 -2.31
N SER A 159 25.81 8.66 -3.19
CA SER A 159 26.19 7.30 -3.63
C SER A 159 26.55 6.40 -2.44
N LEU A 160 25.67 5.43 -2.15
CA LEU A 160 25.76 4.54 -1.00
C LEU A 160 27.04 3.71 -0.99
N GLU A 161 27.39 3.08 -2.10
CA GLU A 161 28.58 2.23 -2.20
C GLU A 161 29.83 3.06 -1.94
N THR A 162 29.93 4.22 -2.58
CA THR A 162 31.06 5.14 -2.40
C THR A 162 31.15 5.66 -0.97
N ALA A 163 30.02 6.08 -0.38
CA ALA A 163 29.98 6.56 0.99
C ALA A 163 30.32 5.42 1.99
N ALA A 164 29.80 4.21 1.79
CA ALA A 164 30.09 3.04 2.61
C ALA A 164 31.58 2.65 2.54
N THR A 165 32.21 2.70 1.36
CA THR A 165 33.65 2.41 1.21
C THR A 165 34.55 3.38 1.95
N LYS A 166 34.08 4.62 2.19
CA LYS A 166 34.79 5.64 2.98
C LYS A 166 34.48 5.53 4.46
N PHE A 167 33.30 5.05 4.81
CA PHE A 167 32.82 4.95 6.18
C PHE A 167 33.42 3.75 6.92
N PHE A 168 33.36 2.55 6.33
CA PHE A 168 33.93 1.33 6.93
C PHE A 168 35.36 1.10 6.45
N SER A 169 36.23 0.53 7.31
CA SER A 169 37.61 0.21 6.89
C SER A 169 37.66 -0.96 5.90
N SER A 170 36.78 -1.94 6.09
CA SER A 170 36.57 -3.07 5.19
C SER A 170 35.25 -3.75 5.55
N SER A 171 34.61 -4.38 4.58
CA SER A 171 33.31 -5.03 4.78
C SER A 171 33.24 -6.36 4.04
N CYS A 172 32.24 -7.18 4.39
CA CYS A 172 31.69 -8.16 3.47
C CYS A 172 30.27 -7.75 3.10
N VAL A 173 30.09 -7.33 1.85
CA VAL A 173 28.83 -6.96 1.21
C VAL A 173 28.68 -7.82 -0.04
N PRO A 174 28.12 -9.03 0.10
CA PRO A 174 27.84 -9.89 -1.04
C PRO A 174 27.05 -9.15 -2.13
N CYS A 175 27.19 -9.57 -3.39
CA CYS A 175 26.62 -8.90 -4.57
C CYS A 175 27.29 -7.58 -4.98
N ALA A 176 28.20 -7.01 -4.19
CA ALA A 176 28.95 -5.81 -4.59
C ALA A 176 29.95 -6.11 -5.72
N ASP A 177 30.17 -5.13 -6.60
CA ASP A 177 31.18 -5.25 -7.64
C ASP A 177 32.59 -5.16 -7.01
N LYS A 178 33.24 -6.31 -6.84
CA LYS A 178 34.58 -6.40 -6.24
C LYS A 178 35.68 -5.69 -7.03
N LYS A 179 35.47 -5.35 -8.30
CA LYS A 179 36.43 -4.57 -9.10
C LYS A 179 36.25 -3.08 -8.83
N MET A 180 35.01 -2.62 -8.76
CA MET A 180 34.68 -1.21 -8.53
C MET A 180 34.79 -0.81 -7.05
N PHE A 181 34.43 -1.71 -6.14
CA PHE A 181 34.41 -1.49 -4.70
C PHE A 181 35.13 -2.62 -3.93
N PRO A 182 36.47 -2.76 -4.06
CA PRO A 182 37.21 -3.86 -3.44
C PRO A 182 37.05 -3.96 -1.92
N SER A 183 36.97 -2.82 -1.21
CA SER A 183 36.84 -2.78 0.25
C SER A 183 35.52 -3.37 0.75
N LEU A 184 34.44 -3.30 -0.04
CA LEU A 184 33.15 -3.90 0.29
C LEU A 184 33.16 -5.43 0.22
N CYS A 185 34.11 -6.01 -0.53
CA CYS A 185 34.26 -7.46 -0.69
C CYS A 185 35.47 -8.04 0.05
N GLN A 186 36.21 -7.22 0.78
CA GLN A 186 37.50 -7.59 1.36
C GLN A 186 37.36 -8.73 2.37
N LEU A 187 36.35 -8.63 3.24
CA LEU A 187 36.10 -9.58 4.33
C LEU A 187 35.33 -10.84 3.91
N CYS A 188 34.82 -10.88 2.68
CA CYS A 188 34.07 -12.02 2.19
C CYS A 188 34.95 -13.27 2.02
N ALA A 189 34.38 -14.44 2.31
CA ALA A 189 35.10 -15.70 2.49
C ALA A 189 35.12 -16.60 1.25
N GLY A 190 34.30 -16.30 0.23
CA GLY A 190 34.28 -17.05 -1.02
C GLY A 190 35.65 -17.04 -1.72
N LYS A 191 35.87 -18.04 -2.60
CA LYS A 191 37.16 -18.23 -3.31
C LYS A 191 37.02 -17.87 -4.78
N GLY A 192 38.04 -17.22 -5.34
CA GLY A 192 38.12 -16.92 -6.78
C GLY A 192 36.90 -16.15 -7.31
N ALA A 193 36.16 -16.77 -8.22
CA ALA A 193 34.93 -16.21 -8.80
C ALA A 193 33.83 -16.05 -7.74
N ASP A 194 33.75 -16.97 -6.77
CA ASP A 194 32.71 -17.03 -5.74
C ASP A 194 32.93 -16.04 -4.58
N LYS A 195 34.11 -15.40 -4.51
CA LYS A 195 34.34 -14.33 -3.54
C LYS A 195 33.37 -13.17 -3.79
N CYS A 196 32.59 -12.84 -2.76
CA CYS A 196 31.57 -11.78 -2.78
C CYS A 196 30.36 -12.10 -3.68
N ALA A 197 30.13 -13.38 -3.99
CA ALA A 197 29.03 -13.81 -4.84
C ALA A 197 27.66 -13.47 -4.26
N CYS A 198 26.68 -13.23 -5.14
CA CYS A 198 25.29 -12.97 -4.77
C CYS A 198 24.49 -14.27 -4.59
N SER A 199 25.07 -15.25 -3.92
CA SER A 199 24.48 -16.59 -3.74
C SER A 199 25.14 -17.32 -2.57
N SER A 200 24.61 -18.50 -2.22
CA SER A 200 25.17 -19.37 -1.18
C SER A 200 26.60 -19.88 -1.44
N GLN A 201 27.20 -19.59 -2.61
CA GLN A 201 28.62 -19.86 -2.86
C GLN A 201 29.54 -18.92 -2.07
N GLU A 202 29.04 -17.76 -1.65
CA GLU A 202 29.70 -16.91 -0.67
C GLU A 202 29.25 -17.34 0.74
N PRO A 203 30.14 -17.87 1.60
CA PRO A 203 29.76 -18.35 2.93
C PRO A 203 29.17 -17.27 3.84
N TYR A 204 29.48 -15.99 3.61
CA TYR A 204 28.95 -14.87 4.36
C TYR A 204 27.72 -14.20 3.71
N PHE A 205 27.07 -14.88 2.77
CA PHE A 205 25.83 -14.41 2.12
C PHE A 205 24.57 -14.59 2.98
N SER A 206 23.59 -13.69 2.79
CA SER A 206 22.29 -13.69 3.48
C SER A 206 22.44 -13.49 5.00
N TYR A 207 21.35 -13.66 5.73
CA TYR A 207 21.28 -13.44 7.16
C TYR A 207 22.24 -14.32 7.96
N SER A 208 22.20 -15.63 7.70
CA SER A 208 23.05 -16.60 8.40
C SER A 208 24.54 -16.36 8.13
N GLY A 209 24.89 -16.06 6.87
CA GLY A 209 26.28 -15.78 6.50
C GLY A 209 26.79 -14.46 7.08
N ALA A 210 25.99 -13.41 7.08
CA ALA A 210 26.36 -12.13 7.69
C ALA A 210 26.56 -12.27 9.21
N PHE A 211 25.73 -13.05 9.89
CA PHE A 211 25.94 -13.35 11.32
C PHE A 211 27.21 -14.19 11.52
N LYS A 212 27.44 -15.19 10.67
CA LYS A 212 28.65 -16.01 10.69
C LYS A 212 29.93 -15.19 10.52
N CYS A 213 29.93 -14.17 9.66
CA CYS A 213 31.04 -13.23 9.50
C CYS A 213 31.43 -12.51 10.80
N LEU A 214 30.45 -12.21 11.68
CA LEU A 214 30.69 -11.68 13.01
C LEU A 214 31.14 -12.78 13.99
N GLU A 215 30.50 -13.95 13.95
CA GLU A 215 30.85 -15.11 14.76
C GLU A 215 32.31 -15.54 14.55
N ASP A 216 32.77 -15.60 13.31
CA ASP A 216 34.14 -15.94 12.91
C ASP A 216 35.14 -14.80 13.24
N GLY A 217 34.66 -13.65 13.74
CA GLY A 217 35.49 -12.52 14.18
C GLY A 217 36.10 -11.70 13.04
N ILE A 218 35.58 -11.84 11.83
CA ILE A 218 36.07 -11.15 10.64
C ILE A 218 35.57 -9.69 10.62
N GLY A 219 34.27 -9.50 10.87
CA GLY A 219 33.69 -8.19 11.15
C GLY A 219 33.42 -7.99 12.65
N VAL A 220 33.25 -6.74 13.06
CA VAL A 220 32.94 -6.38 14.46
C VAL A 220 31.46 -6.05 14.66
N VAL A 221 30.73 -5.77 13.58
CA VAL A 221 29.28 -5.56 13.56
C VAL A 221 28.64 -6.35 12.40
N SER A 222 27.46 -6.91 12.63
CA SER A 222 26.65 -7.58 11.61
C SER A 222 25.24 -7.00 11.58
N PHE A 223 24.75 -6.69 10.37
CA PHE A 223 23.41 -6.16 10.16
C PHE A 223 22.47 -7.27 9.68
N VAL A 224 21.61 -7.75 10.57
CA VAL A 224 20.73 -8.92 10.34
C VAL A 224 19.33 -8.69 10.92
N ARG A 225 18.40 -9.60 10.63
CA ARG A 225 17.07 -9.58 11.25
C ARG A 225 17.09 -10.23 12.62
N HIS A 226 16.17 -9.85 13.51
CA HIS A 226 16.08 -10.47 14.84
C HIS A 226 15.91 -12.00 14.82
N LEU A 227 15.13 -12.53 13.86
CA LEU A 227 14.89 -13.97 13.69
C LEU A 227 16.19 -14.78 13.57
N THR A 228 17.22 -14.23 12.92
CA THR A 228 18.49 -14.91 12.65
C THR A 228 19.22 -15.33 13.93
N ILE A 229 19.18 -14.48 14.96
CA ILE A 229 19.86 -14.79 16.23
C ILE A 229 19.19 -15.99 16.89
N PHE A 230 17.85 -16.04 16.89
CA PHE A 230 17.09 -17.13 17.52
C PHE A 230 17.06 -18.41 16.67
N GLU A 231 17.20 -18.31 15.36
CA GLU A 231 17.35 -19.46 14.44
C GLU A 231 18.71 -20.16 14.58
N ILE A 232 19.77 -19.39 14.85
CA ILE A 232 21.15 -19.91 14.91
C ILE A 232 21.54 -20.28 16.35
N LEU A 233 21.21 -19.43 17.32
CA LEU A 233 21.58 -19.58 18.72
C LEU A 233 20.35 -19.99 19.54
N THR A 234 20.14 -21.30 19.65
CA THR A 234 19.01 -21.88 20.42
C THR A 234 19.18 -21.68 21.92
N GLU A 235 20.41 -21.77 22.42
CA GLU A 235 20.73 -21.62 23.84
C GLU A 235 20.90 -20.15 24.23
N LYS A 236 20.29 -19.77 25.37
CA LYS A 236 20.40 -18.40 25.88
C LYS A 236 21.84 -18.00 26.22
N ALA A 237 22.62 -18.93 26.75
CA ALA A 237 24.01 -18.69 27.10
C ALA A 237 24.88 -18.30 25.88
N ASP A 238 24.53 -18.78 24.68
CA ASP A 238 25.21 -18.37 23.46
C ASP A 238 24.73 -16.99 22.99
N ARG A 239 23.44 -16.70 23.12
CA ARG A 239 22.87 -15.36 22.84
C ARG A 239 23.49 -14.28 23.71
N ASP A 240 23.76 -14.58 24.98
CA ASP A 240 24.35 -13.64 25.95
C ASP A 240 25.80 -13.21 25.60
N LYS A 241 26.44 -13.86 24.62
CA LYS A 241 27.74 -13.46 24.06
C LYS A 241 27.65 -12.29 23.08
N TYR A 242 26.45 -11.86 22.74
CA TYR A 242 26.18 -10.80 21.77
C TYR A 242 25.31 -9.69 22.37
N GLU A 243 25.41 -8.49 21.81
CA GLU A 243 24.66 -7.31 22.19
C GLU A 243 24.16 -6.57 20.94
N LEU A 244 23.16 -5.73 21.11
CA LEU A 244 22.59 -4.87 20.07
C LEU A 244 23.15 -3.46 20.22
N LEU A 245 23.43 -2.80 19.09
CA LEU A 245 23.64 -1.36 19.04
C LEU A 245 22.32 -0.67 18.75
N CYS A 246 21.93 0.25 19.63
CA CYS A 246 20.64 0.90 19.59
C CYS A 246 20.73 2.30 18.93
N PRO A 247 19.66 2.80 18.29
CA PRO A 247 19.64 4.15 17.71
C PRO A 247 19.91 5.28 18.70
N ASP A 248 19.58 5.08 19.99
CA ASP A 248 19.87 6.01 21.08
C ASP A 248 21.34 5.94 21.57
N ASN A 249 22.20 5.24 20.84
CA ASN A 249 23.61 4.96 21.17
C ASN A 249 23.80 4.20 22.48
N THR A 250 22.80 3.46 22.94
CA THR A 250 22.95 2.47 24.02
C THR A 250 23.26 1.08 23.45
N ARG A 251 23.54 0.13 24.36
CA ARG A 251 23.62 -1.29 24.03
C ARG A 251 22.61 -2.06 24.86
N ARG A 252 22.02 -3.08 24.28
CA ARG A 252 21.04 -3.96 24.95
C ARG A 252 21.27 -5.43 24.64
N PRO A 253 20.79 -6.35 25.51
CA PRO A 253 20.74 -7.77 25.19
C PRO A 253 19.97 -8.03 23.89
N VAL A 254 20.32 -9.11 23.19
CA VAL A 254 19.65 -9.50 21.93
C VAL A 254 18.17 -9.82 22.10
N ASP A 255 17.74 -10.19 23.31
CA ASP A 255 16.34 -10.47 23.63
C ASP A 255 15.48 -9.18 23.69
N GLU A 256 16.07 -8.00 23.89
CA GLU A 256 15.38 -6.68 23.93
C GLU A 256 15.30 -6.02 22.54
N TYR A 257 15.20 -6.83 21.48
CA TYR A 257 15.18 -6.34 20.09
C TYR A 257 13.95 -5.47 19.78
N ARG A 258 12.85 -5.60 20.53
CA ARG A 258 11.64 -4.78 20.33
C ARG A 258 11.86 -3.34 20.77
N GLU A 259 12.70 -3.12 21.77
CA GLU A 259 13.09 -1.81 22.29
C GLU A 259 14.36 -1.27 21.63
N CYS A 260 15.22 -2.16 21.11
CA CYS A 260 16.46 -1.82 20.43
C CYS A 260 16.57 -2.47 19.05
N HIS A 261 16.15 -1.72 18.04
CA HIS A 261 16.27 -2.09 16.63
C HIS A 261 16.53 -0.83 15.80
N LEU A 262 17.12 -1.01 14.62
CA LEU A 262 17.34 0.06 13.66
C LEU A 262 16.06 0.46 12.94
N ALA A 263 15.26 -0.53 12.54
CA ALA A 263 13.96 -0.33 11.91
C ALA A 263 13.08 -1.59 12.04
N ARG A 264 11.76 -1.39 11.97
CA ARG A 264 10.77 -2.44 11.71
C ARG A 264 10.42 -2.38 10.22
N VAL A 265 10.63 -3.46 9.50
CA VAL A 265 10.47 -3.52 8.03
C VAL A 265 9.52 -4.65 7.63
N PRO A 266 8.85 -4.57 6.46
CA PRO A 266 7.97 -5.65 6.01
C PRO A 266 8.74 -6.94 5.74
N SER A 267 8.03 -8.06 5.81
CA SER A 267 8.55 -9.38 5.46
C SER A 267 8.92 -9.49 3.98
N HIS A 268 9.58 -10.59 3.61
CA HIS A 268 9.87 -10.87 2.21
C HIS A 268 8.57 -11.11 1.43
N ALA A 269 8.59 -10.81 0.15
CA ALA A 269 7.43 -10.94 -0.71
C ALA A 269 7.75 -11.70 -2.00
N VAL A 270 6.78 -12.47 -2.47
CA VAL A 270 6.76 -13.00 -3.83
C VAL A 270 6.37 -11.87 -4.75
N VAL A 271 7.21 -11.59 -5.75
CA VAL A 271 6.94 -10.57 -6.77
C VAL A 271 6.54 -11.21 -8.10
N ALA A 272 5.63 -10.55 -8.81
CA ALA A 272 5.19 -10.92 -10.15
C ALA A 272 5.00 -9.67 -11.03
N ARG A 273 4.74 -9.85 -12.32
CA ARG A 273 4.43 -8.73 -13.23
C ARG A 273 3.12 -8.05 -12.81
N SER A 274 3.06 -6.73 -12.92
CA SER A 274 1.84 -5.96 -12.64
C SER A 274 0.74 -6.16 -13.69
N VAL A 275 1.09 -6.60 -14.90
CA VAL A 275 0.18 -6.94 -16.00
C VAL A 275 0.47 -8.38 -16.41
N ASP A 276 -0.57 -9.20 -16.58
CA ASP A 276 -0.47 -10.62 -16.91
C ASP A 276 0.52 -11.39 -16.00
N GLY A 277 0.48 -11.06 -14.71
CA GLY A 277 1.36 -11.60 -13.67
C GLY A 277 1.02 -13.00 -13.19
N ARG A 278 -0.13 -13.56 -13.59
CA ARG A 278 -0.66 -14.85 -13.11
C ARG A 278 -0.86 -14.88 -11.58
N GLU A 279 -1.29 -13.77 -11.00
CA GLU A 279 -1.38 -13.55 -9.55
C GLU A 279 -2.28 -14.58 -8.86
N ASP A 280 -3.47 -14.84 -9.41
CA ASP A 280 -4.41 -15.82 -8.88
C ASP A 280 -3.83 -17.24 -8.91
N LEU A 281 -3.16 -17.60 -10.01
CA LEU A 281 -2.54 -18.92 -10.16
C LEU A 281 -1.36 -19.11 -9.20
N ILE A 282 -0.56 -18.06 -8.98
CA ILE A 282 0.54 -18.09 -8.00
C ILE A 282 -0.02 -18.22 -6.58
N TRP A 283 -1.07 -17.47 -6.25
CA TRP A 283 -1.74 -17.59 -4.96
C TRP A 283 -2.36 -18.98 -4.75
N GLU A 284 -3.07 -19.52 -5.74
CA GLU A 284 -3.65 -20.87 -5.69
C GLU A 284 -2.56 -21.93 -5.43
N LEU A 285 -1.46 -21.88 -6.19
CA LEU A 285 -0.31 -22.77 -6.01
C LEU A 285 0.25 -22.69 -4.59
N LEU A 286 0.52 -21.48 -4.08
CA LEU A 286 1.14 -21.27 -2.78
C LEU A 286 0.18 -21.59 -1.63
N ASN A 287 -1.12 -21.34 -1.80
CA ASN A 287 -2.13 -21.68 -0.80
C ASN A 287 -2.23 -23.19 -0.63
N GLN A 288 -2.28 -23.93 -1.73
CA GLN A 288 -2.23 -25.39 -1.69
C GLN A 288 -0.89 -25.91 -1.13
N ALA A 289 0.22 -25.29 -1.52
CA ALA A 289 1.53 -25.67 -1.01
C ALA A 289 1.65 -25.52 0.51
N GLN A 290 1.16 -24.41 1.10
CA GLN A 290 1.22 -24.21 2.55
C GLN A 290 0.25 -25.12 3.32
N GLU A 291 -0.89 -25.51 2.73
CA GLU A 291 -1.84 -26.44 3.35
C GLU A 291 -1.26 -27.85 3.47
N HIS A 292 -0.56 -28.34 2.44
CA HIS A 292 -0.01 -29.69 2.37
C HIS A 292 1.43 -29.82 2.88
N PHE A 293 2.27 -28.81 2.64
CA PHE A 293 3.72 -28.84 2.90
C PHE A 293 4.21 -27.69 3.76
N GLY A 294 3.30 -26.91 4.34
CA GLY A 294 3.65 -25.90 5.34
C GLY A 294 4.30 -26.50 6.59
N LYS A 295 4.58 -25.63 7.57
CA LYS A 295 5.30 -26.03 8.77
C LYS A 295 4.62 -27.20 9.48
N ASP A 296 5.40 -28.24 9.76
CA ASP A 296 4.98 -29.47 10.45
C ASP A 296 3.84 -30.25 9.76
N LYS A 297 3.62 -30.05 8.44
CA LYS A 297 2.55 -30.73 7.69
C LYS A 297 2.97 -32.05 7.05
N SER A 298 4.21 -32.19 6.60
CA SER A 298 4.69 -33.38 5.90
C SER A 298 6.15 -33.68 6.21
N SER A 299 6.48 -34.92 6.56
CA SER A 299 7.88 -35.35 6.73
C SER A 299 8.61 -35.55 5.40
N GLN A 300 7.89 -35.70 4.29
CA GLN A 300 8.47 -35.96 2.97
C GLN A 300 9.04 -34.70 2.33
N PHE A 301 8.37 -33.56 2.50
CA PHE A 301 8.78 -32.28 1.97
C PHE A 301 8.29 -31.15 2.87
N GLN A 302 9.19 -30.23 3.20
CA GLN A 302 8.93 -29.05 4.02
C GLN A 302 9.14 -27.80 3.17
N LEU A 303 8.07 -27.02 2.94
CA LEU A 303 8.10 -25.82 2.11
C LEU A 303 9.03 -24.75 2.72
N PHE A 304 8.95 -24.57 4.04
CA PHE A 304 9.73 -23.62 4.83
C PHE A 304 10.96 -24.25 5.51
N GLY A 305 11.39 -25.43 5.05
CA GLY A 305 12.59 -26.09 5.55
C GLY A 305 13.69 -26.14 4.50
N SER A 306 14.94 -25.91 4.90
CA SER A 306 16.11 -25.97 3.99
C SER A 306 17.08 -27.08 4.43
N PRO A 307 17.02 -28.29 3.85
CA PRO A 307 17.88 -29.40 4.27
C PRO A 307 19.35 -29.22 3.87
N HIS A 308 19.63 -28.39 2.85
CA HIS A 308 20.97 -28.21 2.28
C HIS A 308 21.30 -26.73 2.10
N GLY A 309 21.23 -25.96 3.20
CA GLY A 309 21.47 -24.52 3.21
C GLY A 309 20.54 -23.83 4.19
N ARG A 310 20.24 -22.57 3.92
CA ARG A 310 19.28 -21.74 4.66
C ARG A 310 18.46 -20.93 3.67
N ASP A 311 17.20 -20.67 4.04
CA ASP A 311 16.29 -19.79 3.31
C ASP A 311 16.17 -20.11 1.79
N LEU A 312 16.10 -21.40 1.43
CA LEU A 312 15.97 -21.84 0.03
C LEU A 312 14.51 -21.65 -0.43
N LEU A 313 14.27 -20.86 -1.49
CA LEU A 313 12.96 -20.41 -2.02
C LEU A 313 12.19 -19.44 -1.11
N PHE A 314 12.14 -19.75 0.18
CA PHE A 314 11.39 -19.06 1.22
C PHE A 314 12.24 -19.00 2.48
N THR A 315 12.00 -18.01 3.32
CA THR A 315 12.61 -17.91 4.64
C THR A 315 12.29 -19.15 5.48
N ASP A 316 13.28 -19.71 6.19
CA ASP A 316 13.07 -20.91 7.01
C ASP A 316 12.17 -20.64 8.25
N ALA A 317 12.14 -19.40 8.76
CA ALA A 317 11.23 -18.98 9.84
C ALA A 317 9.77 -18.78 9.42
N THR A 318 9.47 -18.82 8.12
CA THR A 318 8.12 -18.58 7.61
C THR A 318 7.13 -19.60 8.17
N GLN A 319 5.98 -19.11 8.63
CA GLN A 319 4.89 -19.94 9.14
C GLN A 319 3.80 -20.18 8.10
N GLY A 320 3.74 -19.31 7.08
CA GLY A 320 2.82 -19.40 5.96
C GLY A 320 2.85 -18.13 5.11
N PHE A 321 1.87 -18.01 4.23
CA PHE A 321 1.71 -16.91 3.30
C PHE A 321 0.39 -16.18 3.48
N LEU A 322 0.41 -14.88 3.22
CA LEU A 322 -0.79 -14.05 3.09
C LEU A 322 -0.82 -13.39 1.71
N ARG A 323 -2.00 -13.39 1.09
CA ARG A 323 -2.23 -12.73 -0.19
C ARG A 323 -2.19 -11.22 0.01
N ILE A 324 -1.38 -10.52 -0.78
CA ILE A 324 -1.30 -9.06 -0.74
C ILE A 324 -2.50 -8.44 -1.48
N PRO A 325 -3.18 -7.43 -0.91
CA PRO A 325 -4.32 -6.77 -1.55
C PRO A 325 -3.97 -6.19 -2.94
N PRO A 326 -4.85 -6.30 -3.97
CA PRO A 326 -4.52 -5.93 -5.34
C PRO A 326 -4.04 -4.48 -5.55
N LYS A 327 -4.51 -3.53 -4.73
CA LYS A 327 -4.10 -2.11 -4.76
C LYS A 327 -2.78 -1.81 -4.06
N MET A 328 -2.19 -2.78 -3.37
CA MET A 328 -0.91 -2.58 -2.68
C MET A 328 0.24 -2.73 -3.67
N ASP A 329 0.76 -1.59 -4.13
CA ASP A 329 2.00 -1.53 -4.90
C ASP A 329 3.24 -1.66 -3.98
N ALA A 330 4.44 -1.67 -4.58
CA ALA A 330 5.68 -1.77 -3.82
C ALA A 330 5.88 -0.61 -2.81
N LYS A 331 5.35 0.58 -3.11
CA LYS A 331 5.47 1.75 -2.22
C LYS A 331 4.56 1.62 -1.00
N LEU A 332 3.34 1.13 -1.20
CA LEU A 332 2.41 0.83 -0.12
C LEU A 332 2.90 -0.35 0.74
N TYR A 333 3.46 -1.39 0.12
CA TYR A 333 4.02 -2.55 0.82
C TYR A 333 5.24 -2.19 1.67
N LEU A 334 6.19 -1.43 1.11
CA LEU A 334 7.40 -1.01 1.83
C LEU A 334 7.12 0.06 2.89
N GLY A 335 6.04 0.81 2.72
CA GLY A 335 5.76 2.00 3.50
C GLY A 335 6.61 3.19 3.03
N TYR A 336 6.04 4.38 3.19
CA TYR A 336 6.66 5.62 2.71
C TYR A 336 8.05 5.87 3.30
N GLU A 337 8.25 5.64 4.60
CA GLU A 337 9.53 5.88 5.28
C GLU A 337 10.68 5.09 4.63
N SER A 338 10.51 3.77 4.49
CA SER A 338 11.52 2.91 3.87
C SER A 338 11.67 3.20 2.37
N PHE A 339 10.56 3.35 1.65
CA PHE A 339 10.61 3.61 0.20
C PHE A 339 11.33 4.92 -0.09
N SER A 340 10.96 6.00 0.59
CA SER A 340 11.59 7.31 0.40
C SER A 340 12.99 7.36 0.98
N ALA A 341 13.33 6.65 2.06
CA ALA A 341 14.72 6.54 2.49
C ALA A 341 15.60 5.92 1.38
N ILE A 342 15.13 4.86 0.71
CA ILE A 342 15.85 4.25 -0.42
C ILE A 342 15.95 5.23 -1.59
N GLU A 343 14.88 5.97 -1.93
CA GLU A 343 14.92 6.99 -2.98
C GLU A 343 15.94 8.10 -2.66
N HIS A 344 15.91 8.63 -1.44
CA HIS A 344 16.81 9.71 -1.00
C HIS A 344 18.27 9.26 -0.97
N LEU A 345 18.53 8.01 -0.59
CA LEU A 345 19.86 7.43 -0.67
C LEU A 345 20.36 7.24 -2.11
N LYS A 346 19.48 7.31 -3.11
CA LYS A 346 19.84 7.25 -4.54
C LYS A 346 19.81 8.61 -5.24
N SER A 347 19.29 9.67 -4.60
CA SER A 347 19.13 11.00 -5.19
C SER A 347 19.97 12.07 -4.47
N GLU A 348 20.38 13.13 -5.18
CA GLU A 348 21.08 14.25 -4.55
C GLU A 348 20.16 15.13 -3.68
N PRO A 349 20.68 15.79 -2.63
CA PRO A 349 19.87 16.57 -1.70
C PRO A 349 19.21 17.80 -2.36
N LYS A 350 17.98 18.12 -1.96
CA LYS A 350 17.36 19.43 -2.21
C LYS A 350 16.84 20.01 -0.89
N ASP A 351 17.33 21.20 -0.57
CA ASP A 351 16.96 21.96 0.62
C ASP A 351 15.95 23.06 0.27
N GLY A 352 15.09 23.42 1.24
CA GLY A 352 14.14 24.52 1.07
C GLY A 352 13.18 24.70 2.24
N SER A 353 13.46 25.70 3.08
CA SER A 353 12.55 26.18 4.12
C SER A 353 12.61 27.70 4.28
N GLU A 354 11.47 28.38 4.14
CA GLU A 354 11.28 29.77 4.60
C GLU A 354 9.82 30.05 5.01
N HIS A 355 9.61 31.02 5.92
CA HIS A 355 8.41 31.21 6.74
C HIS A 355 7.79 32.61 6.63
N LEU A 356 6.44 32.70 6.64
CA LEU A 356 5.66 33.82 7.20
C LEU A 356 4.18 33.41 7.44
N GLY A 357 3.48 34.04 8.40
CA GLY A 357 2.17 33.61 8.93
C GLY A 357 0.93 34.40 8.45
N SER A 358 -0.26 33.79 8.61
CA SER A 358 -1.60 34.20 8.09
C SER A 358 -2.58 34.61 9.21
N LYS A 359 -3.64 35.36 8.88
CA LYS A 359 -4.65 35.92 9.80
C LYS A 359 -5.89 35.02 10.04
N CYS A 360 -6.07 33.93 9.31
CA CYS A 360 -7.25 33.04 9.42
C CYS A 360 -7.08 31.84 10.39
N VAL A 361 -5.97 31.80 11.14
CA VAL A 361 -5.47 30.60 11.83
C VAL A 361 -6.38 30.09 12.95
N ASN A 362 -7.19 30.96 13.57
CA ASN A 362 -7.93 30.64 14.80
C ASN A 362 -9.46 30.53 14.63
N ALA A 363 -9.96 30.39 13.39
CA ALA A 363 -11.40 30.21 13.18
C ALA A 363 -11.90 28.89 13.82
N PRO A 364 -13.05 28.89 14.52
CA PRO A 364 -13.61 27.69 15.13
C PRO A 364 -14.10 26.69 14.06
N LEU A 365 -13.83 25.41 14.30
CA LEU A 365 -14.27 24.31 13.42
C LEU A 365 -15.63 23.78 13.90
N GLU A 366 -16.72 24.37 13.39
CA GLU A 366 -18.09 24.06 13.82
C GLU A 366 -18.74 22.85 13.10
N GLY A 367 -18.09 22.31 12.07
CA GLY A 367 -18.65 21.24 11.24
C GLY A 367 -19.78 21.72 10.34
N TYR A 368 -20.48 20.78 9.70
CA TYR A 368 -21.66 21.08 8.89
C TYR A 368 -22.78 20.06 9.07
N TYR A 369 -24.01 20.49 8.81
CA TYR A 369 -25.19 19.64 8.87
C TYR A 369 -25.30 18.78 7.60
N VAL A 370 -25.41 17.47 7.79
CA VAL A 370 -25.83 16.52 6.75
C VAL A 370 -27.35 16.49 6.71
N VAL A 371 -27.94 16.67 5.53
CA VAL A 371 -29.39 16.74 5.35
C VAL A 371 -29.88 15.82 4.24
N ALA A 372 -31.11 15.32 4.39
CA ALA A 372 -31.87 14.66 3.33
C ALA A 372 -32.86 15.68 2.74
N VAL A 373 -32.72 15.98 1.46
CA VAL A 373 -33.51 16.99 0.73
C VAL A 373 -34.49 16.29 -0.19
N VAL A 374 -35.72 16.77 -0.23
CA VAL A 374 -36.80 16.30 -1.10
C VAL A 374 -37.51 17.49 -1.75
N LYS A 375 -38.22 17.25 -2.85
CA LYS A 375 -39.09 18.27 -3.44
C LYS A 375 -40.31 18.50 -2.55
N LYS A 376 -40.71 19.76 -2.38
CA LYS A 376 -41.89 20.14 -1.60
C LYS A 376 -43.20 19.61 -2.22
N SER A 377 -43.22 19.39 -3.54
CA SER A 377 -44.36 18.80 -4.25
C SER A 377 -44.67 17.37 -3.83
N ASP A 378 -43.68 16.61 -3.37
CA ASP A 378 -43.82 15.18 -3.07
C ASP A 378 -44.19 14.97 -1.60
N ALA A 379 -45.37 15.47 -1.19
CA ALA A 379 -45.80 15.60 0.21
C ALA A 379 -45.69 14.30 1.04
N GLU A 380 -45.92 13.15 0.41
CA GLU A 380 -45.92 11.82 1.05
C GLU A 380 -44.54 11.30 1.47
N ILE A 381 -43.45 11.90 0.98
CA ILE A 381 -42.10 11.40 1.28
C ILE A 381 -41.64 11.93 2.64
N THR A 382 -41.43 11.00 3.56
CA THR A 382 -40.82 11.17 4.89
C THR A 382 -39.62 10.24 5.07
N TRP A 383 -38.80 10.44 6.11
CA TRP A 383 -37.67 9.56 6.44
C TRP A 383 -38.08 8.09 6.54
N ASN A 384 -39.26 7.82 7.12
CA ASN A 384 -39.78 6.47 7.34
C ASN A 384 -40.31 5.80 6.05
N SER A 385 -40.49 6.56 4.98
CA SER A 385 -41.04 6.10 3.69
C SER A 385 -40.01 6.03 2.55
N LEU A 386 -38.72 6.18 2.87
CA LEU A 386 -37.63 6.23 1.88
C LEU A 386 -37.40 4.91 1.14
N ARG A 387 -37.82 3.77 1.72
CA ARG A 387 -37.66 2.45 1.10
C ARG A 387 -38.37 2.42 -0.26
N GLY A 388 -37.67 1.93 -1.27
CA GLY A 388 -38.15 1.81 -2.65
C GLY A 388 -38.18 3.13 -3.43
N LYS A 389 -37.83 4.26 -2.83
CA LYS A 389 -37.70 5.55 -3.53
C LYS A 389 -36.40 5.61 -4.33
N LYS A 390 -36.28 6.64 -5.17
CA LYS A 390 -35.08 6.95 -5.94
C LYS A 390 -34.16 7.89 -5.16
N SER A 391 -32.89 7.56 -5.02
CA SER A 391 -31.96 8.37 -4.22
C SER A 391 -30.79 8.95 -5.02
N CYS A 392 -30.31 10.11 -4.58
CA CYS A 392 -29.17 10.81 -5.14
C CYS A 392 -28.13 11.03 -4.05
N HIS A 393 -26.89 10.62 -4.31
CA HIS A 393 -25.79 10.64 -3.35
C HIS A 393 -24.60 11.41 -3.94
N THR A 394 -23.83 12.07 -3.08
CA THR A 394 -22.63 12.81 -3.53
C THR A 394 -21.57 11.88 -4.11
N ALA A 395 -21.25 10.80 -3.39
CA ALA A 395 -20.44 9.65 -3.82
C ALA A 395 -20.37 8.61 -2.69
N VAL A 396 -20.07 7.36 -3.02
CA VAL A 396 -19.77 6.29 -2.04
C VAL A 396 -18.60 6.71 -1.14
N GLY A 397 -18.72 6.46 0.17
CA GLY A 397 -17.68 6.75 1.17
C GLY A 397 -17.63 8.19 1.70
N THR A 398 -18.42 9.12 1.13
CA THR A 398 -18.52 10.50 1.63
C THR A 398 -19.41 10.62 2.87
N SER A 399 -19.12 11.57 3.76
CA SER A 399 -19.89 11.77 5.00
C SER A 399 -21.37 12.08 4.73
N SER A 400 -21.65 13.10 3.90
CA SER A 400 -23.02 13.56 3.66
C SER A 400 -23.82 12.64 2.76
N GLY A 401 -23.21 12.13 1.69
CA GLY A 401 -23.92 11.34 0.69
C GLY A 401 -24.02 9.87 0.99
N TRP A 402 -23.15 9.32 1.84
CA TRP A 402 -23.07 7.87 2.06
C TRP A 402 -23.00 7.48 3.53
N ASN A 403 -21.94 7.85 4.25
CA ASN A 403 -21.65 7.25 5.56
C ASN A 403 -22.74 7.52 6.59
N ILE A 404 -23.22 8.77 6.69
CA ILE A 404 -24.32 9.12 7.59
C ILE A 404 -25.65 8.48 7.16
N PRO A 405 -26.18 8.72 5.94
CA PRO A 405 -27.49 8.18 5.58
C PRO A 405 -27.49 6.65 5.54
N MET A 406 -26.44 6.01 4.99
CA MET A 406 -26.37 4.54 4.92
C MET A 406 -26.12 3.92 6.29
N GLY A 407 -25.34 4.58 7.16
CA GLY A 407 -25.17 4.15 8.55
C GLY A 407 -26.48 4.15 9.33
N LEU A 408 -27.32 5.19 9.16
CA LEU A 408 -28.65 5.25 9.77
C LEU A 408 -29.60 4.17 9.21
N ILE A 409 -29.59 3.94 7.90
CA ILE A 409 -30.38 2.88 7.25
C ILE A 409 -29.91 1.50 7.70
N TYR A 410 -28.59 1.28 7.80
CA TYR A 410 -28.01 0.05 8.31
C TYR A 410 -28.45 -0.20 9.75
N ASN A 411 -28.43 0.81 10.61
CA ASN A 411 -28.88 0.67 12.00
C ASN A 411 -30.36 0.25 12.12
N GLN A 412 -31.20 0.60 11.13
CA GLN A 412 -32.60 0.18 11.08
C GLN A 412 -32.80 -1.21 10.47
N THR A 413 -31.93 -1.62 9.54
CA THR A 413 -32.17 -2.80 8.68
C THR A 413 -31.23 -3.97 8.94
N GLY A 414 -30.04 -3.72 9.50
CA GLY A 414 -28.95 -4.68 9.67
C GLY A 414 -28.32 -5.18 8.36
N SER A 415 -28.64 -4.58 7.21
CA SER A 415 -28.25 -5.09 5.88
C SER A 415 -27.32 -4.13 5.14
N CYS A 416 -26.25 -4.66 4.55
CA CYS A 416 -25.35 -3.93 3.65
C CYS A 416 -25.90 -3.82 2.21
N LYS A 417 -27.06 -4.42 1.92
CA LYS A 417 -27.68 -4.42 0.59
C LYS A 417 -28.45 -3.13 0.34
N PHE A 418 -27.72 -2.03 0.26
CA PHE A 418 -28.30 -0.69 0.04
C PHE A 418 -28.97 -0.55 -1.33
N ASP A 419 -28.55 -1.37 -2.30
CA ASP A 419 -29.14 -1.52 -3.62
C ASP A 419 -30.53 -2.19 -3.62
N GLU A 420 -30.91 -2.86 -2.52
CA GLU A 420 -32.27 -3.36 -2.30
C GLU A 420 -33.14 -2.36 -1.49
N PHE A 421 -32.53 -1.37 -0.82
CA PHE A 421 -33.26 -0.38 -0.03
C PHE A 421 -33.90 0.69 -0.91
N PHE A 422 -33.14 1.25 -1.86
CA PHE A 422 -33.63 2.19 -2.88
C PHE A 422 -33.88 1.46 -4.19
N SER A 423 -34.92 1.82 -4.94
CA SER A 423 -35.25 1.11 -6.18
C SER A 423 -34.24 1.40 -7.29
N ARG A 424 -33.75 2.63 -7.38
CA ARG A 424 -32.71 3.11 -8.28
C ARG A 424 -32.00 4.28 -7.64
N SER A 425 -30.70 4.43 -7.85
CA SER A 425 -29.95 5.56 -7.30
C SER A 425 -28.96 6.13 -8.30
N CYS A 426 -28.40 7.30 -7.99
CA CYS A 426 -27.07 7.66 -8.44
C CYS A 426 -26.15 7.81 -7.23
N ALA A 427 -25.23 6.87 -7.07
CA ALA A 427 -24.19 6.86 -6.05
C ALA A 427 -22.81 6.64 -6.71
N PRO A 428 -22.18 7.72 -7.19
CA PRO A 428 -20.89 7.66 -7.87
C PRO A 428 -19.83 6.87 -7.08
N GLY A 429 -19.09 6.00 -7.76
CA GLY A 429 -18.14 5.05 -7.17
C GLY A 429 -18.72 3.66 -6.87
N SER A 430 -20.02 3.45 -7.09
CA SER A 430 -20.64 2.11 -7.02
C SER A 430 -20.33 1.28 -8.28
N ASN A 431 -20.68 -0.01 -8.25
CA ASN A 431 -20.64 -0.86 -9.44
C ASN A 431 -21.59 -0.28 -10.54
N PRO A 432 -21.10 0.02 -11.75
CA PRO A 432 -21.92 0.54 -12.85
C PRO A 432 -23.16 -0.29 -13.20
N ASP A 433 -23.10 -1.62 -12.99
CA ASP A 433 -24.21 -2.54 -13.29
C ASP A 433 -25.24 -2.64 -12.15
N SER A 434 -24.97 -2.03 -11.00
CA SER A 434 -25.86 -2.03 -9.82
C SER A 434 -27.00 -1.01 -9.97
N PRO A 435 -28.18 -1.26 -9.34
CA PRO A 435 -29.22 -0.24 -9.17
C PRO A 435 -28.72 1.10 -8.61
N LEU A 436 -27.60 1.09 -7.88
CA LEU A 436 -26.96 2.28 -7.32
C LEU A 436 -26.43 3.28 -8.35
N CYS A 437 -26.19 2.84 -9.59
CA CYS A 437 -25.75 3.70 -10.69
C CYS A 437 -26.86 3.99 -11.72
N ALA A 438 -28.06 3.43 -11.53
CA ALA A 438 -29.11 3.44 -12.55
C ALA A 438 -29.70 4.82 -12.88
N LEU A 439 -29.51 5.83 -12.03
CA LEU A 439 -29.91 7.22 -12.29
C LEU A 439 -28.77 8.09 -12.79
N CYS A 440 -27.51 7.64 -12.69
CA CYS A 440 -26.35 8.44 -13.05
C CYS A 440 -26.39 8.91 -14.51
N GLY A 441 -25.75 10.04 -14.78
CA GLY A 441 -25.86 10.74 -16.05
C GLY A 441 -24.62 10.64 -16.95
N GLY A 442 -23.46 10.32 -16.36
CA GLY A 442 -22.17 10.38 -17.04
C GLY A 442 -21.84 11.77 -17.61
N SER A 443 -20.81 11.82 -18.46
CA SER A 443 -20.59 12.92 -19.40
C SER A 443 -20.90 12.47 -20.84
N SER A 444 -20.38 13.17 -21.85
CA SER A 444 -20.38 12.73 -23.24
C SER A 444 -19.71 11.37 -23.48
N ASN A 445 -18.94 10.84 -22.52
CA ASN A 445 -18.28 9.54 -22.63
C ASN A 445 -18.97 8.49 -21.70
N PRO A 446 -19.41 7.32 -22.22
CA PRO A 446 -20.02 6.27 -21.42
C PRO A 446 -19.15 5.75 -20.26
N THR A 447 -17.82 5.83 -20.38
CA THR A 447 -16.88 5.41 -19.33
C THR A 447 -16.94 6.30 -18.07
N HIS A 448 -17.58 7.46 -18.14
CA HIS A 448 -17.74 8.36 -17.01
C HIS A 448 -19.04 8.14 -16.23
N LEU A 449 -19.89 7.20 -16.68
CA LEU A 449 -21.11 6.86 -15.97
C LEU A 449 -20.78 6.37 -14.55
N CYS A 450 -21.35 7.00 -13.54
CA CYS A 450 -21.15 6.66 -12.14
C CYS A 450 -19.70 6.78 -11.64
N ALA A 451 -18.82 7.47 -12.38
CA ALA A 451 -17.45 7.68 -11.96
C ALA A 451 -17.38 8.58 -10.70
N PRO A 452 -16.54 8.28 -9.69
CA PRO A 452 -16.42 9.07 -8.46
C PRO A 452 -15.57 10.35 -8.66
N ASN A 453 -15.88 11.13 -9.70
CA ASN A 453 -15.23 12.40 -10.01
C ASN A 453 -16.17 13.33 -10.80
N SER A 454 -15.74 14.57 -11.05
CA SER A 454 -16.54 15.62 -11.70
C SER A 454 -16.91 15.36 -13.17
N ASN A 455 -16.45 14.27 -13.78
CA ASN A 455 -16.96 13.85 -15.08
C ASN A 455 -18.37 13.26 -15.00
N GLU A 456 -18.80 12.75 -13.84
CA GLU A 456 -20.19 12.38 -13.61
C GLU A 456 -20.98 13.64 -13.23
N ARG A 457 -21.97 14.02 -14.04
CA ARG A 457 -22.75 15.25 -13.83
C ARG A 457 -23.55 15.28 -12.52
N TYR A 458 -23.79 14.13 -11.89
CA TYR A 458 -24.45 14.02 -10.60
C TYR A 458 -23.48 13.79 -9.42
N PHE A 459 -22.18 13.91 -9.64
CA PHE A 459 -21.16 13.81 -8.59
C PHE A 459 -21.12 15.05 -7.69
N GLY A 460 -20.81 14.83 -6.41
CA GLY A 460 -20.69 15.88 -5.40
C GLY A 460 -22.04 16.45 -4.96
N SER A 461 -22.03 17.45 -4.08
CA SER A 461 -23.26 18.01 -3.49
C SER A 461 -24.15 18.71 -4.52
N SER A 462 -23.56 19.53 -5.39
CA SER A 462 -24.31 20.20 -6.47
C SER A 462 -24.90 19.18 -7.46
N GLY A 463 -24.13 18.16 -7.84
CA GLY A 463 -24.59 17.08 -8.71
C GLY A 463 -25.70 16.22 -8.10
N ALA A 464 -25.63 15.89 -6.80
CA ALA A 464 -26.66 15.13 -6.11
C ALA A 464 -27.98 15.92 -6.01
N LEU A 465 -27.92 17.23 -5.79
CA LEU A 465 -29.11 18.10 -5.85
C LEU A 465 -29.66 18.19 -7.26
N ARG A 466 -28.80 18.30 -8.28
CA ARG A 466 -29.22 18.24 -9.69
C ARG A 466 -29.92 16.92 -10.02
N CYS A 467 -29.41 15.79 -9.51
CA CYS A 467 -30.04 14.49 -9.64
C CYS A 467 -31.45 14.47 -9.02
N LEU A 468 -31.66 15.09 -7.85
CA LEU A 468 -32.99 15.23 -7.26
C LEU A 468 -33.92 16.05 -8.17
N VAL A 469 -33.43 17.16 -8.72
CA VAL A 469 -34.22 18.00 -9.64
C VAL A 469 -34.66 17.18 -10.86
N GLU A 470 -33.73 16.46 -11.48
CA GLU A 470 -33.93 15.82 -12.79
C GLU A 470 -34.53 14.40 -12.74
N LYS A 471 -34.24 13.58 -11.70
CA LYS A 471 -34.55 12.14 -11.72
C LYS A 471 -34.96 11.50 -10.38
N GLY A 472 -34.31 11.89 -9.28
CA GLY A 472 -34.46 11.26 -7.97
C GLY A 472 -35.62 11.82 -7.15
N ASP A 473 -35.91 11.15 -6.03
CA ASP A 473 -36.95 11.54 -5.07
C ASP A 473 -36.33 12.17 -3.80
N VAL A 474 -35.11 11.75 -3.43
CA VAL A 474 -34.35 12.28 -2.28
C VAL A 474 -32.88 12.51 -2.67
N ALA A 475 -32.27 13.58 -2.15
CA ALA A 475 -30.82 13.82 -2.22
C ALA A 475 -30.19 13.95 -0.83
N PHE A 476 -29.06 13.30 -0.63
CA PHE A 476 -28.27 13.40 0.60
C PHE A 476 -27.07 14.33 0.37
N VAL A 477 -27.10 15.51 1.00
CA VAL A 477 -26.13 16.59 0.74
C VAL A 477 -25.78 17.36 2.01
N LYS A 478 -24.78 18.24 1.94
CA LYS A 478 -24.52 19.25 2.97
C LYS A 478 -25.60 20.33 2.95
N HIS A 479 -26.00 20.84 4.11
CA HIS A 479 -27.07 21.85 4.23
C HIS A 479 -26.93 23.06 3.30
N PRO A 480 -25.75 23.70 3.16
CA PRO A 480 -25.61 24.89 2.30
C PRO A 480 -25.91 24.64 0.81
N THR A 481 -25.92 23.39 0.36
CA THR A 481 -26.05 23.02 -1.06
C THR A 481 -27.30 23.61 -1.70
N VAL A 482 -28.47 23.50 -1.06
CA VAL A 482 -29.72 24.03 -1.63
C VAL A 482 -29.63 25.54 -1.77
N LEU A 483 -29.12 26.22 -0.74
CA LEU A 483 -28.98 27.67 -0.71
C LEU A 483 -27.97 28.20 -1.73
N GLN A 484 -27.00 27.38 -2.14
CA GLN A 484 -25.96 27.71 -3.14
C GLN A 484 -26.42 27.48 -4.58
N ASN A 485 -27.44 26.65 -4.80
CA ASN A 485 -27.89 26.23 -6.13
C ASN A 485 -29.29 26.74 -6.49
N THR A 486 -29.88 27.60 -5.66
CA THR A 486 -31.21 28.18 -5.87
C THR A 486 -31.15 29.70 -5.82
N ASN A 487 -32.27 30.36 -6.13
CA ASN A 487 -32.43 31.82 -6.07
C ASN A 487 -31.37 32.57 -6.89
N GLY A 488 -30.97 32.00 -8.04
CA GLY A 488 -30.02 32.60 -8.97
C GLY A 488 -28.53 32.50 -8.58
N LYS A 489 -28.19 31.80 -7.48
CA LYS A 489 -26.78 31.67 -7.04
C LYS A 489 -25.94 30.70 -7.85
N ASN A 490 -26.56 29.76 -8.56
CA ASN A 490 -25.87 28.92 -9.53
C ASN A 490 -26.25 29.36 -10.96
N PRO A 491 -25.28 29.79 -11.78
CA PRO A 491 -25.53 30.27 -13.15
C PRO A 491 -25.83 29.14 -14.15
N GLU A 492 -25.65 27.87 -13.78
CA GLU A 492 -25.88 26.74 -14.67
C GLU A 492 -27.35 26.62 -15.10
N ALA A 493 -27.56 26.15 -16.33
CA ALA A 493 -28.88 26.06 -16.94
C ALA A 493 -29.89 25.22 -16.14
N TRP A 494 -29.45 24.14 -15.49
CA TRP A 494 -30.33 23.25 -14.70
C TRP A 494 -30.82 23.89 -13.40
N ALA A 495 -30.08 24.87 -12.87
CA ALA A 495 -30.38 25.55 -11.62
C ALA A 495 -31.19 26.84 -11.84
N LYS A 496 -31.36 27.25 -13.10
CA LYS A 496 -32.05 28.49 -13.46
C LYS A 496 -33.52 28.41 -13.05
N GLY A 497 -33.96 29.37 -12.24
CA GLY A 497 -35.34 29.49 -11.78
C GLY A 497 -35.72 28.61 -10.59
N LEU A 498 -34.80 27.77 -10.09
CA LEU A 498 -35.04 27.02 -8.86
C LEU A 498 -35.13 27.95 -7.66
N LYS A 499 -36.16 27.76 -6.85
CA LYS A 499 -36.34 28.47 -5.59
C LYS A 499 -36.06 27.56 -4.42
N GLN A 500 -35.49 28.10 -3.34
CA GLN A 500 -35.23 27.31 -2.14
C GLN A 500 -36.54 26.75 -1.53
N GLU A 501 -37.66 27.45 -1.73
CA GLU A 501 -38.99 27.04 -1.23
C GLU A 501 -39.56 25.82 -1.99
N ASP A 502 -38.97 25.43 -3.11
CA ASP A 502 -39.32 24.23 -3.88
C ASP A 502 -38.84 22.94 -3.18
N PHE A 503 -38.03 23.08 -2.12
CA PHE A 503 -37.39 21.98 -1.41
C PHE A 503 -37.73 21.98 0.08
N GLN A 504 -37.65 20.80 0.69
CA GLN A 504 -37.77 20.59 2.14
C GLN A 504 -36.75 19.57 2.63
N LEU A 505 -36.47 19.63 3.93
CA LEU A 505 -35.62 18.67 4.64
C LEU A 505 -36.49 17.57 5.24
N LEU A 506 -35.99 16.33 5.24
CA LEU A 506 -36.54 15.23 6.01
C LEU A 506 -35.84 15.16 7.37
N CYS A 507 -36.63 15.15 8.44
CA CYS A 507 -36.13 15.03 9.79
C CYS A 507 -36.22 13.57 10.25
N LEU A 508 -35.36 13.15 11.19
CA LEU A 508 -35.32 11.77 11.69
C LEU A 508 -36.59 11.35 12.44
N ASP A 509 -37.35 12.32 12.96
CA ASP A 509 -38.66 12.10 13.60
C ASP A 509 -39.80 11.84 12.60
N GLY A 510 -39.51 11.85 11.29
CA GLY A 510 -40.48 11.68 10.22
C GLY A 510 -41.15 12.96 9.75
N THR A 511 -40.91 14.10 10.40
CA THR A 511 -41.42 15.41 9.98
C THR A 511 -40.61 16.01 8.82
N ARG A 512 -41.11 17.12 8.27
CA ARG A 512 -40.47 17.88 7.20
C ARG A 512 -40.36 19.34 7.60
N LYS A 513 -39.22 19.96 7.31
CA LYS A 513 -39.00 21.40 7.61
C LYS A 513 -38.44 22.16 6.40
N PRO A 514 -38.60 23.49 6.36
CA PRO A 514 -37.93 24.33 5.38
C PRO A 514 -36.41 24.14 5.40
N VAL A 515 -35.76 24.36 4.26
CA VAL A 515 -34.29 24.23 4.12
C VAL A 515 -33.49 25.21 4.98
N THR A 516 -34.13 26.27 5.48
CA THR A 516 -33.54 27.23 6.42
C THR A 516 -33.44 26.71 7.86
N GLU A 517 -34.15 25.63 8.20
CA GLU A 517 -34.24 25.11 9.58
C GLU A 517 -33.37 23.88 9.83
N ALA A 518 -32.25 23.72 9.11
CA ALA A 518 -31.40 22.53 9.22
C ALA A 518 -30.84 22.30 10.63
N GLN A 519 -30.61 23.35 11.42
CA GLN A 519 -30.20 23.21 12.82
C GLN A 519 -31.20 22.36 13.63
N ASN A 520 -32.49 22.42 13.28
CA ASN A 520 -33.57 21.67 13.94
C ASN A 520 -34.09 20.49 13.08
N CYS A 521 -33.45 20.19 11.96
CA CYS A 521 -33.81 19.12 11.03
C CYS A 521 -32.60 18.72 10.17
N HIS A 522 -31.79 17.80 10.69
CA HIS A 522 -30.62 17.24 10.02
C HIS A 522 -30.46 15.77 10.41
N LEU A 523 -29.63 15.05 9.66
CA LEU A 523 -29.31 13.65 9.95
C LEU A 523 -28.18 13.53 10.98
N ALA A 524 -27.15 14.36 10.84
CA ALA A 524 -26.02 14.46 11.77
C ALA A 524 -25.25 15.76 11.53
N ILE A 525 -24.47 16.17 12.52
CA ILE A 525 -23.38 17.14 12.36
C ILE A 525 -22.11 16.34 12.06
N VAL A 526 -21.38 16.72 11.03
CA VAL A 526 -20.10 16.07 10.69
C VAL A 526 -18.96 17.08 10.64
N PRO A 527 -17.73 16.65 10.91
CA PRO A 527 -16.54 17.49 10.77
C PRO A 527 -16.42 18.07 9.36
N ASN A 528 -15.78 19.23 9.27
CA ASN A 528 -15.46 19.87 7.99
C ASN A 528 -14.54 19.00 7.14
N HIS A 529 -14.43 19.33 5.84
CA HIS A 529 -13.36 18.75 5.02
C HIS A 529 -11.99 19.23 5.54
N ALA A 530 -10.99 18.35 5.49
CA ALA A 530 -9.65 18.63 5.96
C ALA A 530 -8.61 18.33 4.87
N VAL A 531 -7.55 19.14 4.83
CA VAL A 531 -6.34 18.79 4.09
C VAL A 531 -5.56 17.78 4.92
N VAL A 532 -5.35 16.59 4.37
CA VAL A 532 -4.52 15.55 4.98
C VAL A 532 -3.16 15.50 4.31
N SER A 533 -2.12 15.28 5.10
CA SER A 533 -0.74 15.11 4.62
C SER A 533 -0.03 14.10 5.50
N ARG A 534 1.10 13.58 5.01
CA ARG A 534 1.98 12.75 5.83
C ARG A 534 2.60 13.57 6.95
N LYS A 535 2.96 12.91 8.04
CA LYS A 535 3.51 13.55 9.24
C LYS A 535 4.74 14.42 8.94
N ASP A 536 5.64 13.94 8.06
CA ASP A 536 6.86 14.64 7.63
C ASP A 536 6.58 15.90 6.80
N LYS A 537 5.43 15.99 6.12
CA LYS A 537 5.04 17.13 5.27
C LYS A 537 3.94 18.00 5.86
N ALA A 538 3.32 17.61 6.96
CA ALA A 538 2.16 18.32 7.53
C ALA A 538 2.46 19.80 7.80
N ASP A 539 3.59 20.11 8.41
CA ASP A 539 3.99 21.49 8.70
C ASP A 539 4.30 22.30 7.45
N PHE A 540 4.98 21.68 6.48
CA PHE A 540 5.29 22.30 5.20
C PHE A 540 4.01 22.63 4.41
N VAL A 541 3.11 21.66 4.27
CA VAL A 541 1.84 21.84 3.55
C VAL A 541 0.98 22.91 4.23
N ARG A 542 0.86 22.86 5.56
CA ARG A 542 0.16 23.89 6.34
C ARG A 542 0.72 25.28 6.06
N ARG A 543 2.05 25.42 6.08
CA ARG A 543 2.74 26.69 5.79
C ARG A 543 2.44 27.19 4.37
N ILE A 544 2.59 26.34 3.37
CA ILE A 544 2.34 26.70 1.97
C ILE A 544 0.88 27.12 1.79
N LEU A 545 -0.08 26.34 2.29
CA LEU A 545 -1.50 26.66 2.14
C LEU A 545 -1.90 27.95 2.85
N PHE A 546 -1.33 28.23 4.02
CA PHE A 546 -1.53 29.51 4.70
C PHE A 546 -1.00 30.69 3.88
N ASN A 547 0.16 30.55 3.23
CA ASN A 547 0.66 31.56 2.31
C ASN A 547 -0.27 31.72 1.09
N GLN A 548 -0.64 30.60 0.43
CA GLN A 548 -1.46 30.65 -0.77
C GLN A 548 -2.86 31.23 -0.53
N GLN A 549 -3.48 31.00 0.65
CA GLN A 549 -4.79 31.59 0.94
C GLN A 549 -4.74 33.09 1.28
N GLU A 550 -3.60 33.62 1.76
CA GLU A 550 -3.44 35.07 1.94
C GLU A 550 -3.35 35.80 0.58
N LEU A 551 -2.86 35.11 -0.46
CA LEU A 551 -2.86 35.64 -1.82
C LEU A 551 -4.21 35.41 -2.50
N PHE A 552 -4.74 34.19 -2.47
CA PHE A 552 -5.83 33.74 -3.35
C PHE A 552 -7.12 33.34 -2.63
N GLY A 553 -7.17 33.42 -1.30
CA GLY A 553 -8.37 33.13 -0.50
C GLY A 553 -9.44 34.23 -0.64
N ARG A 554 -10.60 34.07 0.01
CA ARG A 554 -11.75 35.00 -0.11
C ARG A 554 -11.41 36.48 0.13
N ASN A 555 -10.44 36.73 0.99
CA ASN A 555 -9.95 38.08 1.35
C ASN A 555 -8.49 38.29 0.89
N GLY A 556 -8.02 37.51 -0.08
CA GLY A 556 -6.63 37.49 -0.51
C GLY A 556 -6.25 38.69 -1.38
N PHE A 557 -4.97 39.08 -1.32
CA PHE A 557 -4.45 40.25 -2.04
C PHE A 557 -4.52 40.12 -3.58
N GLU A 558 -4.46 38.90 -4.09
CA GLU A 558 -4.47 38.55 -5.52
C GLU A 558 -5.73 37.78 -5.92
N TYR A 559 -6.84 37.94 -5.19
CA TYR A 559 -8.10 37.22 -5.46
C TYR A 559 -8.60 37.37 -6.91
N MET A 560 -8.37 38.52 -7.54
CA MET A 560 -8.77 38.73 -8.94
C MET A 560 -7.94 37.91 -9.94
N MET A 561 -6.71 37.52 -9.58
CA MET A 561 -5.86 36.69 -10.43
C MET A 561 -6.26 35.22 -10.34
N PHE A 562 -6.56 34.75 -9.14
CA PHE A 562 -6.96 33.38 -8.89
C PHE A 562 -7.80 33.28 -7.62
N GLN A 563 -8.92 32.56 -7.69
CA GLN A 563 -9.79 32.31 -6.53
C GLN A 563 -9.60 30.88 -6.04
N LEU A 564 -8.90 30.70 -4.92
CA LEU A 564 -8.57 29.38 -4.37
C LEU A 564 -9.80 28.56 -3.96
N PHE A 565 -10.86 29.23 -3.50
CA PHE A 565 -12.09 28.61 -2.98
C PHE A 565 -13.30 28.80 -3.90
N GLU A 566 -13.09 29.22 -5.15
CA GLU A 566 -14.16 29.39 -6.12
C GLU A 566 -13.83 28.68 -7.44
N SER A 567 -14.79 27.94 -7.97
CA SER A 567 -14.61 27.12 -9.16
C SER A 567 -15.90 26.98 -9.96
N SER A 568 -15.72 26.77 -11.26
CA SER A 568 -16.78 26.40 -12.21
C SER A 568 -16.26 25.26 -13.11
N PRO A 569 -16.76 24.02 -13.00
CA PRO A 569 -17.80 23.52 -12.08
C PRO A 569 -17.48 23.73 -10.60
N LYS A 570 -18.50 23.70 -9.72
CA LYS A 570 -18.34 23.93 -8.27
C LYS A 570 -17.53 22.81 -7.59
N ASP A 571 -16.94 23.15 -6.44
CA ASP A 571 -16.25 22.24 -5.52
C ASP A 571 -14.98 21.55 -6.09
N LEU A 572 -14.25 22.21 -6.99
CA LEU A 572 -12.93 21.76 -7.45
C LEU A 572 -11.84 22.11 -6.42
N LEU A 573 -11.06 21.12 -6.00
CA LEU A 573 -10.05 21.17 -4.93
C LEU A 573 -10.62 21.45 -3.54
N PHE A 574 -11.30 22.59 -3.38
CA PHE A 574 -11.94 23.03 -2.14
C PHE A 574 -13.44 23.22 -2.36
N SER A 575 -14.22 23.11 -1.29
CA SER A 575 -15.64 23.41 -1.36
C SER A 575 -15.87 24.90 -1.61
N GLY A 576 -16.86 25.23 -2.44
CA GLY A 576 -17.16 26.61 -2.84
C GLY A 576 -17.64 27.52 -1.70
N ASP A 577 -18.01 26.95 -0.55
CA ASP A 577 -18.32 27.64 0.70
C ASP A 577 -17.14 27.76 1.67
N THR A 578 -15.94 27.36 1.27
CA THR A 578 -14.76 27.53 2.11
C THR A 578 -14.48 29.03 2.29
N GLU A 579 -14.57 29.51 3.52
CA GLU A 579 -14.20 30.88 3.88
C GLU A 579 -12.67 31.00 3.98
N CYS A 580 -12.04 30.06 4.68
CA CYS A 580 -10.60 29.97 4.87
C CYS A 580 -10.16 28.57 5.30
N LEU A 581 -8.85 28.34 5.33
CA LEU A 581 -8.21 27.18 5.95
C LEU A 581 -7.78 27.56 7.39
N ALA A 582 -8.34 26.86 8.36
CA ALA A 582 -8.10 27.09 9.80
C ALA A 582 -7.14 26.03 10.39
N ASN A 583 -6.52 26.37 11.54
CA ASN A 583 -5.65 25.44 12.24
C ASN A 583 -6.46 24.37 13.00
N LEU A 584 -5.94 23.14 13.04
CA LEU A 584 -6.59 22.01 13.71
C LEU A 584 -6.54 22.09 15.24
N GLN A 585 -5.78 23.04 15.80
CA GLN A 585 -5.54 23.17 17.24
C GLN A 585 -5.03 21.84 17.83
N ASN A 586 -5.77 21.22 18.75
CA ASN A 586 -5.43 19.93 19.37
C ASN A 586 -5.98 18.71 18.61
N LYS A 587 -6.72 18.90 17.52
CA LYS A 587 -7.36 17.84 16.72
C LYS A 587 -6.45 17.34 15.58
N THR A 588 -5.19 17.01 15.91
CA THR A 588 -4.16 16.64 14.94
C THR A 588 -4.17 15.17 14.51
N THR A 589 -5.00 14.33 15.12
CA THR A 589 -5.24 12.94 14.68
C THR A 589 -6.66 12.80 14.13
N TYR A 590 -6.87 11.83 13.23
CA TYR A 590 -8.19 11.65 12.62
C TYR A 590 -9.26 11.30 13.66
N GLU A 591 -8.91 10.62 14.75
CA GLU A 591 -9.86 10.30 15.82
C GLU A 591 -10.34 11.55 16.57
N LYS A 592 -9.40 12.45 16.89
CA LYS A 592 -9.74 13.73 17.55
C LYS A 592 -10.46 14.69 16.61
N TYR A 593 -10.11 14.66 15.32
CA TYR A 593 -10.75 15.49 14.31
C TYR A 593 -12.17 15.05 14.01
N LEU A 594 -12.37 13.75 13.75
CA LEU A 594 -13.67 13.19 13.42
C LEU A 594 -14.61 13.11 14.63
N GLY A 595 -14.05 12.86 15.81
CA GLY A 595 -14.80 12.70 17.04
C GLY A 595 -15.44 11.31 17.19
N PRO A 596 -15.81 10.94 18.42
CA PRO A 596 -16.25 9.59 18.76
C PRO A 596 -17.58 9.20 18.11
N GLU A 597 -18.52 10.13 17.96
CA GLU A 597 -19.84 9.87 17.36
C GLU A 597 -19.70 9.46 15.88
N HIS A 598 -18.93 10.22 15.10
CA HIS A 598 -18.69 9.91 13.69
C HIS A 598 -17.95 8.58 13.52
N LEU A 599 -16.93 8.33 14.35
CA LEU A 599 -16.19 7.07 14.33
C LEU A 599 -17.05 5.87 14.72
N THR A 600 -17.98 6.04 15.66
CA THR A 600 -18.92 4.98 16.06
C THR A 600 -19.86 4.63 14.91
N VAL A 601 -20.40 5.63 14.22
CA VAL A 601 -21.20 5.40 13.00
C VAL A 601 -20.37 4.62 11.98
N MET A 602 -19.15 5.06 11.67
CA MET A 602 -18.28 4.36 10.71
C MET A 602 -17.91 2.93 11.15
N ALA A 603 -17.70 2.69 12.45
CA ALA A 603 -17.39 1.36 12.98
C ALA A 603 -18.58 0.40 12.81
N ASN A 604 -19.79 0.87 13.09
CA ASN A 604 -21.00 0.04 13.09
C ASN A 604 -21.35 -0.54 11.71
N PHE A 605 -21.11 0.20 10.62
CA PHE A 605 -21.35 -0.30 9.26
C PHE A 605 -20.04 -0.55 8.49
N ARG A 606 -18.89 -0.62 9.18
CA ARG A 606 -17.57 -0.84 8.56
C ARG A 606 -17.55 -2.08 7.67
N GLN A 607 -18.26 -3.13 8.07
CA GLN A 607 -18.41 -4.36 7.27
C GLN A 607 -19.09 -4.14 5.90
N CYS A 608 -19.85 -3.06 5.74
CA CYS A 608 -20.48 -2.68 4.48
C CYS A 608 -19.60 -1.77 3.63
N LEU A 609 -18.46 -1.30 4.13
CA LEU A 609 -17.51 -0.48 3.39
C LEU A 609 -16.54 -1.39 2.62
N THR A 610 -16.80 -1.60 1.33
CA THR A 610 -15.88 -2.32 0.44
C THR A 610 -14.82 -1.37 -0.11
N SER A 611 -13.71 -1.19 0.61
CA SER A 611 -12.59 -0.34 0.17
C SER A 611 -11.28 -1.13 0.12
N GLU A 612 -10.84 -1.44 -1.09
CA GLU A 612 -9.55 -2.10 -1.34
C GLU A 612 -8.35 -1.31 -0.77
N LEU A 613 -8.46 0.03 -0.68
CA LEU A 613 -7.42 0.85 -0.06
C LEU A 613 -7.41 0.68 1.46
N LEU A 614 -8.58 0.51 2.08
CA LEU A 614 -8.66 0.23 3.52
C LEU A 614 -8.05 -1.14 3.84
N GLU A 615 -8.32 -2.15 3.00
CA GLU A 615 -7.71 -3.48 3.10
C GLU A 615 -6.18 -3.39 2.95
N ALA A 616 -5.67 -2.65 1.95
CA ALA A 616 -4.24 -2.42 1.78
C ALA A 616 -3.62 -1.74 3.02
N CYS A 617 -4.21 -0.67 3.55
CA CYS A 617 -3.70 0.04 4.73
C CYS A 617 -3.77 -0.79 6.02
N ALA A 618 -4.68 -1.76 6.11
CA ALA A 618 -4.83 -2.64 7.27
C ALA A 618 -3.88 -3.86 7.22
N PHE A 619 -3.36 -4.22 6.05
CA PHE A 619 -2.59 -5.45 5.82
C PHE A 619 -1.47 -5.65 6.85
N HIS A 620 -0.53 -4.72 7.00
CA HIS A 620 0.58 -4.84 7.97
C HIS A 620 0.22 -4.53 9.43
N ARG A 621 -1.02 -4.12 9.71
CA ARG A 621 -1.48 -3.80 11.08
C ARG A 621 -2.03 -5.03 11.81
N ASN A 622 -2.34 -6.09 11.08
CA ASN A 622 -2.75 -7.38 11.64
C ASN A 622 -1.56 -8.18 12.13
#